data_AF-A0A354MUX1-F1
#
_entry.id   AF-A0A354MUX1-F1
#
_cell.length_a   1.000
_cell.length_b   1.000
_cell.length_c   1.000
_cell.angle_alpha   90.00
_cell.angle_beta   90.00
_cell.angle_gamma   90.00
#
_symmetry.space_group_name_H-M   'P 1'
#
loop_
_entity.id
_entity.type
_entity.pdbx_description
1 polymer ?
#
loop_
_entity_poly.entity_id
_entity_poly.type
_entity_poly.pdbx_seq_one_letter_code
_entity_poly.pdbx_strand_id
1 'polypeptide(L)'
;MNECGVPVLCFGLRTDFLTHLFPGSARLFEVADSIAEIKTICGCGAKATVNARIDENGHIVTEGTQVVLGGNDRYLAMCHKCWVERIAREKKEKAESDSMQ
;
A
#
# COMPACT_ATOMS: atom_id res chain seq x y z
N MET A 1 17.70 14.79 13.44
CA MET A 1 18.88 14.63 14.33
C MET A 1 18.39 14.05 15.64
N ASN A 2 19.15 13.17 16.29
CA ASN A 2 18.79 12.73 17.64
C ASN A 2 19.16 13.79 18.69
N GLU A 3 18.83 13.55 19.96
CA GLU A 3 19.12 14.45 21.09
C GLU A 3 20.62 14.80 21.25
N CYS A 4 21.51 13.95 20.71
CA CYS A 4 22.96 14.15 20.70
C CYS A 4 23.49 14.82 19.42
N GLY A 5 22.61 15.29 18.52
CA GLY A 5 22.99 15.93 17.27
C GLY A 5 23.45 14.97 16.16
N VAL A 6 23.25 13.66 16.31
CA VAL A 6 23.65 12.65 15.31
C VAL A 6 22.57 12.54 14.22
N PRO A 7 22.93 12.57 12.92
CA PRO A 7 22.00 12.27 11.83
C PRO A 7 21.53 10.82 11.90
N VAL A 8 20.21 10.60 11.86
CA VAL A 8 19.59 9.27 11.84
C VAL A 8 18.77 9.12 10.57
N LEU A 9 18.97 8.03 9.85
CA LEU A 9 18.25 7.67 8.63
C LEU A 9 17.40 6.43 8.91
N CYS A 10 16.09 6.52 8.64
CA CYS A 10 15.15 5.42 8.77
C CYS A 10 14.51 5.11 7.42
N PHE A 11 14.39 3.82 7.09
CA PHE A 11 13.78 3.35 5.83
C PHE A 11 12.68 2.33 6.15
N GLY A 12 11.56 2.42 5.45
CA GLY A 12 10.44 1.50 5.65
C GLY A 12 9.23 1.83 4.79
N LEU A 13 8.24 0.93 4.84
CA LEU A 13 6.94 1.15 4.20
C LEU A 13 6.12 2.12 5.05
N ARG A 14 5.53 3.16 4.44
CA ARG A 14 4.66 4.08 5.18
C ARG A 14 3.34 3.43 5.57
N THR A 15 2.72 2.73 4.65
CA THR A 15 1.32 2.28 4.75
C THR A 15 1.20 0.81 4.39
N ASP A 16 0.23 0.15 4.99
CA ASP A 16 -0.16 -1.20 4.65
C ASP A 16 -0.96 -1.27 3.33
N PHE A 17 -1.46 -2.47 3.03
CA PHE A 17 -2.22 -2.77 1.82
C PHE A 17 -3.60 -2.11 1.74
N LEU A 18 -4.10 -1.62 2.88
CA LEU A 18 -5.35 -0.87 3.02
C LEU A 18 -5.12 0.64 3.05
N THR A 19 -3.89 1.09 2.82
CA THR A 19 -3.47 2.49 2.86
C THR A 19 -3.46 3.12 4.26
N HIS A 20 -3.46 2.31 5.32
CA HIS A 20 -3.29 2.78 6.70
C HIS A 20 -1.81 2.85 7.07
N LEU A 21 -1.41 3.87 7.82
CA LEU A 21 -0.03 3.98 8.30
C LEU A 21 0.35 2.77 9.17
N PHE A 22 1.54 2.23 8.97
CA PHE A 22 2.11 1.29 9.94
C PHE A 22 2.35 2.03 11.26
N PRO A 23 2.07 1.43 12.44
CA PRO A 23 2.25 2.11 13.73
C PRO A 23 3.66 2.68 13.94
N GLY A 24 4.70 1.92 13.56
CA GLY A 24 6.08 2.37 13.63
C GLY A 24 6.37 3.53 12.66
N SER A 25 5.84 3.46 11.44
CA SER A 25 5.97 4.53 10.45
C SER A 25 5.22 5.79 10.86
N ALA A 26 4.05 5.66 11.50
CA ALA A 26 3.31 6.81 12.05
C ALA A 26 4.17 7.58 13.06
N ARG A 27 4.82 6.86 13.99
CA ARG A 27 5.71 7.51 14.96
C ARG A 27 6.90 8.21 14.28
N LEU A 28 7.48 7.59 13.25
CA LEU A 28 8.57 8.21 12.48
C LEU A 28 8.10 9.49 11.76
N PHE A 29 6.89 9.48 11.20
CA PHE A 29 6.32 10.67 10.55
C PHE A 29 6.08 11.83 11.53
N GLU A 30 5.73 11.55 12.79
CA GLU A 30 5.53 12.57 13.83
C GLU A 30 6.83 13.27 14.24
N VAL A 31 7.96 12.58 14.20
CA VAL A 31 9.25 13.07 14.76
C VAL A 31 10.30 13.41 13.71
N ALA A 32 10.08 13.04 12.44
CA ALA A 32 11.07 13.23 11.41
C ALA A 32 11.23 14.71 11.01
N ASP A 33 12.46 15.20 11.00
CA ASP A 33 12.78 16.53 10.47
C ASP A 33 12.56 16.62 8.95
N SER A 34 12.80 15.51 8.23
CA SER A 34 12.58 15.43 6.79
C SER A 34 12.11 14.03 6.39
N ILE A 35 11.25 14.00 5.37
CA ILE A 35 10.66 12.76 4.84
C ILE A 35 10.90 12.72 3.34
N ALA A 36 11.55 11.67 2.87
CA ALA A 36 11.78 11.42 1.45
C ALA A 36 11.02 10.17 1.01
N GLU A 37 10.26 10.29 -0.07
CA GLU A 37 9.52 9.18 -0.68
C GLU A 37 10.31 8.62 -1.88
N ILE A 38 10.58 7.31 -1.86
CA ILE A 38 11.10 6.59 -3.03
C ILE A 38 9.91 6.32 -3.96
N LYS A 39 9.98 6.86 -5.18
CA LYS A 39 8.87 6.83 -6.14
C LYS A 39 9.02 5.65 -7.10
N THR A 40 7.92 4.93 -7.30
CA THR A 40 7.72 4.04 -8.44
C THR A 40 6.59 4.57 -9.33
N ILE A 41 6.41 3.96 -10.50
CA ILE A 41 5.43 4.38 -11.49
C ILE A 41 4.29 3.36 -11.51
N CYS A 42 3.06 3.85 -11.41
CA CYS A 42 1.86 3.06 -11.62
C CYS A 42 1.72 2.72 -13.11
N GLY A 43 1.06 1.61 -13.46
CA GLY A 43 0.78 1.26 -14.86
C GLY A 43 0.01 2.33 -15.66
N CYS A 44 -0.65 3.28 -15.00
CA CYS A 44 -1.31 4.42 -15.65
C CYS A 44 -0.39 5.63 -15.90
N GLY A 45 0.89 5.55 -15.54
CA GLY A 45 1.88 6.63 -15.65
C GLY A 45 1.94 7.59 -14.47
N ALA A 46 0.98 7.53 -13.53
CA ALA A 46 1.01 8.33 -12.32
C ALA A 46 2.00 7.80 -11.27
N LYS A 47 2.37 8.64 -10.29
CA LYS A 47 3.17 8.21 -9.12
C LYS A 47 2.44 7.09 -8.37
N ALA A 48 3.11 5.95 -8.18
CA ALA A 48 2.59 4.89 -7.33
C ALA A 48 2.75 5.29 -5.85
N THR A 49 1.65 5.19 -5.10
CA THR A 49 1.59 5.58 -3.68
C THR A 49 1.03 4.48 -2.80
N VAL A 50 0.44 3.45 -3.40
CA VAL A 50 -0.21 2.33 -2.73
C VAL A 50 0.55 1.05 -3.05
N ASN A 51 0.75 0.23 -2.03
CA ASN A 51 1.28 -1.12 -2.16
C ASN A 51 0.11 -2.12 -1.99
N ALA A 52 -0.60 -2.38 -3.09
CA ALA A 52 -1.83 -3.17 -3.07
C ALA A 52 -1.48 -4.65 -2.91
N ARG A 53 -2.13 -5.34 -1.96
CA ARG A 53 -2.01 -6.79 -1.84
C ARG A 53 -2.92 -7.48 -2.85
N ILE A 54 -2.40 -8.50 -3.52
CA ILE A 54 -3.15 -9.30 -4.50
C ILE A 54 -3.28 -10.76 -4.05
N ASP A 55 -4.38 -11.41 -4.43
CA ASP A 55 -4.58 -12.85 -4.27
C ASP A 55 -4.01 -13.64 -5.46
N GLU A 56 -4.18 -14.97 -5.44
CA GLU A 56 -3.69 -15.87 -6.51
C GLU A 56 -4.37 -15.63 -7.87
N ASN A 57 -5.55 -15.01 -7.87
CA ASN A 57 -6.28 -14.63 -9.08
C ASN A 57 -5.93 -13.20 -9.54
N GLY A 58 -5.05 -12.51 -8.80
CA GLY A 58 -4.66 -11.14 -9.05
C GLY A 58 -5.67 -10.09 -8.58
N HIS A 59 -6.70 -10.43 -7.81
CA HIS A 59 -7.63 -9.44 -7.26
C HIS A 59 -7.06 -8.72 -6.05
N ILE A 60 -7.46 -7.47 -5.84
CA ILE A 60 -7.04 -6.71 -4.66
C ILE A 60 -7.70 -7.32 -3.42
N VAL A 61 -6.85 -7.70 -2.48
CA VAL A 61 -7.27 -8.13 -1.15
C VAL A 61 -7.56 -6.90 -0.31
N THR A 62 -8.76 -6.83 0.26
CA THR A 62 -9.19 -5.71 1.13
C THR A 62 -9.47 -6.14 2.57
N GLU A 63 -9.13 -7.38 2.92
CA GLU A 63 -9.36 -7.98 4.24
C GLU A 63 -8.16 -8.83 4.68
N GLY A 64 -8.13 -9.20 5.96
CA GLY A 64 -7.09 -10.06 6.53
C GLY A 64 -5.97 -9.30 7.25
N THR A 65 -4.96 -10.05 7.71
CA THR A 65 -3.92 -9.53 8.61
C THR A 65 -2.99 -8.54 7.92
N GLN A 66 -2.64 -7.45 8.61
CA GLN A 66 -1.78 -6.39 8.10
C GLN A 66 -0.42 -6.88 7.59
N VAL A 67 0.21 -7.84 8.29
CA VAL A 67 1.53 -8.38 7.95
C VAL A 67 1.39 -9.75 7.30
N VAL A 68 1.81 -9.85 6.04
CA VAL A 68 1.99 -11.12 5.33
C VAL A 68 3.32 -11.05 4.60
N LEU A 69 4.19 -12.02 4.88
CA LEU A 69 5.47 -12.17 4.18
C LEU A 69 5.20 -12.74 2.77
N GLY A 70 5.67 -12.04 1.75
CA GLY A 70 5.52 -12.41 0.34
C GLY A 70 6.21 -11.39 -0.57
N GLY A 71 6.68 -11.83 -1.73
CA GLY A 71 7.37 -11.01 -2.73
C GLY A 71 6.42 -10.37 -3.76
N ASN A 72 6.90 -10.21 -4.99
CA ASN A 72 6.16 -9.59 -6.11
C ASN A 72 4.87 -10.33 -6.47
N ASP A 73 4.77 -11.62 -6.13
CA ASP A 73 3.59 -12.43 -6.42
C ASP A 73 2.40 -12.08 -5.51
N ARG A 74 2.60 -11.19 -4.52
CA ARG A 74 1.55 -10.78 -3.56
C ARG A 74 1.32 -9.28 -3.47
N TYR A 75 2.15 -8.45 -4.13
CA TYR A 75 2.12 -7.00 -3.96
C TYR A 75 2.32 -6.26 -5.28
N LEU A 76 1.46 -5.28 -5.54
CA LEU A 76 1.48 -4.44 -6.74
C LEU A 76 1.54 -2.95 -6.35
N ALA A 77 2.56 -2.25 -6.84
CA ALA A 77 2.68 -0.81 -6.68
C ALA A 77 1.75 -0.06 -7.66
N MET A 78 0.88 0.80 -7.14
CA MET A 78 -0.05 1.58 -7.97
C MET A 78 -0.43 2.92 -7.34
N CYS A 79 -1.06 3.80 -8.11
CA CYS A 79 -1.58 5.06 -7.58
C CYS A 79 -2.92 4.82 -6.84
N HIS A 80 -3.25 5.70 -5.89
CA HIS A 80 -4.48 5.59 -5.11
C HIS A 80 -5.75 5.55 -5.98
N LYS A 81 -5.77 6.33 -7.08
CA LYS A 81 -6.90 6.35 -8.02
C LYS A 81 -7.17 4.96 -8.61
N CYS A 82 -6.16 4.32 -9.20
CA CYS A 82 -6.31 3.00 -9.80
C CYS A 82 -6.61 1.92 -8.76
N TRP A 83 -6.14 2.08 -7.52
CA TRP A 83 -6.48 1.19 -6.40
C TRP A 83 -7.98 1.21 -6.09
N VAL A 84 -8.56 2.41 -5.89
CA VAL A 84 -10.00 2.58 -5.63
C VAL A 84 -10.85 2.07 -6.81
N GLU A 85 -10.50 2.44 -8.04
CA GLU A 85 -11.23 2.03 -9.24
C GLU A 85 -11.23 0.50 -9.42
N ARG A 86 -10.08 -0.14 -9.17
CA ARG A 86 -9.95 -1.59 -9.29
C ARG A 86 -10.77 -2.32 -8.22
N ILE A 87 -10.74 -1.87 -6.96
CA ILE A 87 -11.61 -2.42 -5.90
C ILE A 87 -13.08 -2.29 -6.28
N ALA A 88 -13.49 -1.12 -6.79
CA ALA A 88 -14.87 -0.89 -7.18
C ALA A 88 -15.33 -1.82 -8.32
N ARG A 89 -14.46 -2.09 -9.29
CA ARG A 89 -14.72 -3.04 -10.38
C ARG A 89 -14.83 -4.48 -9.86
N GLU A 90 -13.86 -4.92 -9.07
CA GLU A 90 -13.82 -6.28 -8.50
C GLU A 90 -15.04 -6.56 -7.59
N LYS A 91 -15.55 -5.54 -6.88
CA LYS A 91 -16.79 -5.65 -6.10
C LYS A 91 -18.03 -5.85 -6.98
N LYS A 92 -18.11 -5.18 -8.14
CA LYS A 92 -19.22 -5.35 -9.08
C LYS A 92 -19.22 -6.75 -9.70
N GLU A 93 -18.03 -7.21 -10.11
CA GLU A 93 -17.85 -8.56 -10.69
C GLU A 93 -18.26 -9.65 -9.68
N LYS A 94 -17.91 -9.50 -8.40
CA LYS A 94 -18.37 -10.42 -7.34
C LYS A 94 -19.89 -10.40 -7.15
N ALA A 95 -20.50 -9.21 -7.11
CA ALA A 95 -21.95 -9.07 -6.96
C ALA A 95 -22.74 -9.67 -8.13
N GLU A 96 -22.22 -9.55 -9.35
CA GLU A 96 -22.81 -10.17 -10.55
C GLU A 96 -22.69 -11.70 -10.51
N SER A 97 -21.55 -12.24 -10.07
CA SER A 97 -21.34 -13.68 -9.89
C SER A 97 -22.26 -14.29 -8.84
N ASP A 98 -22.50 -13.59 -7.73
CA ASP A 98 -23.37 -14.06 -6.63
C ASP A 98 -24.86 -13.99 -6.99
N SER A 99 -25.25 -13.10 -7.92
CA SER A 99 -26.64 -12.94 -8.38
C SER A 99 -27.10 -14.01 -9.39
N MET A 100 -26.17 -14.83 -9.88
CA MET A 100 -26.43 -15.87 -10.88
C MET A 100 -26.39 -17.29 -10.28
N GLN A 101 -26.36 -17.38 -8.94
CA GLN A 101 -26.46 -18.61 -8.14
C GLN A 101 -27.76 -18.64 -7.33
#